data_AF-A0A7L1VRX6-F1
#
_entry.id   AF-A0A7L1VRX6-F1
#
_cell.length_a   1.000
_cell.length_b   1.000
_cell.length_c   1.000
_cell.angle_alpha   90.00
_cell.angle_beta   90.00
_cell.angle_gamma   90.00
#
_symmetry.space_group_name_H-M   'P 1'
#
loop_
_entity.id
_entity.type
_entity.pdbx_description
1 polymer ?
#
loop_
_entity_poly.entity_id
_entity_poly.type
_entity_poly.pdbx_seq_one_letter_code
_entity_poly.pdbx_strand_id
1 'polypeptide(L)'
;TGDCGPPPAMAHSRPSSSSSSFPVGSRVTFSCAEGARRIPGLPDTAECLPGNLWSRLPEPCGRSCAAPARVRFAALSKEDERRNFFPVGTNVSYVCRPGYENTSESSPSSTCLENLTWSQPAELCRRRSCGAPGVLPGGRTGPLRDLQLGARVDVFCEEG
;
A
#
# COMPACT_ATOMS: atom_id res chain seq x y z
N THR A 1 40.84 -6.99 25.23
CA THR A 1 39.77 -7.52 24.38
C THR A 1 38.50 -7.43 25.18
N GLY A 2 37.46 -6.80 24.66
CA GLY A 2 36.22 -6.70 25.40
C GLY A 2 35.05 -6.89 24.45
N ASP A 3 33.99 -7.47 24.98
CA ASP A 3 32.78 -7.77 24.24
C ASP A 3 31.74 -6.69 24.53
N CYS A 4 30.90 -6.41 23.55
CA CYS A 4 29.69 -5.66 23.80
C CYS A 4 28.68 -6.53 24.56
N GLY A 5 27.90 -5.89 25.42
CA GLY A 5 26.74 -6.52 26.04
C GLY A 5 25.58 -6.69 25.05
N PRO A 6 24.36 -6.95 25.55
CA PRO A 6 23.16 -7.02 24.73
C PRO A 6 23.01 -5.81 23.79
N PRO A 7 22.42 -5.98 22.60
CA PRO A 7 22.19 -4.88 21.68
C PRO A 7 21.27 -3.82 22.31
N PRO A 8 21.38 -2.55 21.89
CA PRO A 8 20.50 -1.50 22.40
C PRO A 8 19.03 -1.84 22.12
N ALA A 9 18.15 -1.51 23.07
CA ALA A 9 16.72 -1.58 22.87
C ALA A 9 16.30 -0.47 21.90
N MET A 10 15.70 -0.86 20.78
CA MET A 10 15.26 0.04 19.71
C MET A 10 13.73 0.00 19.60
N ALA A 11 13.12 1.17 19.47
CA ALA A 11 11.67 1.30 19.35
C ALA A 11 11.14 0.49 18.16
N HIS A 12 10.05 -0.23 18.41
CA HIS A 12 9.34 -1.02 17.39
C HIS A 12 10.23 -2.02 16.61
N SER A 13 11.33 -2.45 17.22
CA SER A 13 12.36 -3.26 16.58
C SER A 13 12.70 -4.49 17.41
N ARG A 14 13.16 -5.55 16.75
CA ARG A 14 13.61 -6.81 17.34
C ARG A 14 15.00 -7.15 16.78
N PRO A 15 16.03 -7.28 17.63
CA PRO A 15 17.37 -7.65 17.19
C PRO A 15 17.40 -9.10 16.71
N SER A 16 18.28 -9.41 15.76
CA SER A 16 18.50 -10.78 15.26
C SER A 16 19.07 -11.73 16.31
N SER A 17 19.73 -11.21 17.34
CA SER A 17 20.23 -11.95 18.48
C SER A 17 20.13 -11.10 19.74
N SER A 18 19.76 -11.73 20.85
CA SER A 18 19.69 -11.11 22.18
C SER A 18 20.65 -11.79 23.17
N SER A 19 21.79 -12.27 22.68
CA SER A 19 22.87 -12.83 23.51
C SER A 19 23.34 -11.82 24.56
N SER A 20 24.00 -12.29 25.62
CA SER A 20 24.58 -11.44 26.65
C SER A 20 25.99 -10.93 26.31
N SER A 21 26.68 -11.53 25.34
CA SER A 21 28.05 -11.18 24.94
C SER A 21 28.23 -11.23 23.43
N PHE A 22 28.90 -10.22 22.87
CA PHE A 22 29.21 -10.09 21.46
C PHE A 22 30.65 -9.61 21.26
N PRO A 23 31.53 -10.39 20.60
CA PRO A 23 32.90 -9.95 20.33
C PRO A 23 32.93 -8.74 19.39
N VAL A 24 33.99 -7.92 19.49
CA VAL A 24 34.23 -6.78 18.57
C VAL A 24 34.14 -7.24 17.11
N GLY A 25 33.43 -6.47 16.29
CA GLY A 25 33.11 -6.80 14.90
C GLY A 25 31.81 -7.60 14.72
N SER A 26 31.17 -8.04 15.81
CA SER A 26 29.83 -8.64 15.73
C SER A 26 28.80 -7.65 15.22
N ARG A 27 27.87 -8.13 14.39
CA ARG A 27 26.81 -7.31 13.79
C ARG A 27 25.44 -7.85 14.15
N VAL A 28 24.55 -6.97 14.59
CA VAL A 28 23.16 -7.30 14.92
C VAL A 28 22.24 -6.47 14.05
N THR A 29 21.38 -7.14 13.30
CA THR A 29 20.39 -6.50 12.44
C THR A 29 19.05 -6.45 13.14
N PHE A 30 18.40 -5.30 13.06
CA PHE A 30 17.10 -5.03 13.65
C PHE A 30 15.99 -5.26 12.61
N SER A 31 15.01 -6.06 13.01
CA SER A 31 13.79 -6.33 12.24
C SER A 31 12.61 -5.59 12.88
N CYS A 32 11.66 -5.10 12.08
CA CYS A 32 10.52 -4.38 12.66
C CYS A 32 9.54 -5.34 13.34
N ALA A 33 9.07 -4.94 14.52
CA ALA A 33 8.02 -5.62 15.25
C ALA A 33 6.68 -5.53 14.49
N GLU A 34 5.71 -6.33 14.91
CA GLU A 34 4.37 -6.34 14.32
C GLU A 34 3.73 -4.93 14.33
N GLY A 35 3.13 -4.54 13.21
CA GLY A 35 2.53 -3.21 13.03
C GLY A 35 3.52 -2.07 12.75
N ALA A 36 4.83 -2.34 12.75
CA ALA A 36 5.87 -1.39 12.36
C ALA A 36 6.49 -1.74 11.01
N ARG A 37 7.10 -0.75 10.36
CA ARG A 37 7.75 -0.88 9.06
C ARG A 37 9.09 -0.14 9.05
N ARG A 38 10.00 -0.60 8.20
CA ARG A 38 11.31 0.04 8.03
C ARG A 38 11.10 1.44 7.48
N ILE A 39 11.79 2.41 8.08
CA ILE A 39 11.83 3.78 7.60
C ILE A 39 12.82 3.82 6.42
N PRO A 40 12.40 4.24 5.22
CA PRO A 40 13.28 4.29 4.06
C PRO A 40 14.52 5.16 4.30
N GLY A 41 15.68 4.66 3.88
CA GLY A 41 16.95 5.38 3.99
C GLY A 41 17.66 5.27 5.35
N LEU A 42 17.05 4.65 6.37
CA LEU A 42 17.72 4.40 7.64
C LEU A 42 18.48 3.07 7.66
N PRO A 43 19.68 3.02 8.28
CA PRO A 43 20.38 1.79 8.52
C PRO A 43 19.71 0.99 9.65
N ASP A 44 19.86 -0.34 9.63
CA ASP A 44 19.20 -1.27 10.56
C ASP A 44 20.16 -2.24 11.23
N THR A 45 21.47 -2.03 11.09
CA THR A 45 22.49 -2.95 11.62
C THR A 45 23.44 -2.20 12.54
N ALA A 46 23.54 -2.65 13.78
CA ALA A 46 24.52 -2.18 14.75
C ALA A 46 25.74 -3.10 14.78
N GLU A 47 26.92 -2.52 14.96
CA GLU A 47 28.19 -3.23 15.04
C GLU A 47 28.85 -3.01 16.39
N CYS A 48 29.42 -4.07 16.98
CA CYS A 48 30.17 -3.97 18.21
C CYS A 48 31.55 -3.39 17.92
N LEU A 49 31.81 -2.16 18.38
CA LEU A 49 33.05 -1.44 18.15
C LEU A 49 34.09 -1.71 19.26
N PRO A 50 35.39 -1.47 18.98
CA PRO A 50 36.40 -1.45 20.03
C PRO A 50 36.01 -0.49 21.16
N GLY A 51 36.16 -0.93 22.42
CA GLY A 51 35.68 -0.18 23.59
C GLY A 51 34.32 -0.62 24.11
N ASN A 52 33.82 -1.79 23.67
CA ASN A 52 32.63 -2.46 24.18
C ASN A 52 31.35 -1.64 23.98
N LEU A 53 31.29 -0.90 22.88
CA LEU A 53 30.19 0.00 22.55
C LEU A 53 29.59 -0.38 21.20
N TRP A 54 28.26 -0.43 21.14
CA TRP A 54 27.54 -0.56 19.87
C TRP A 54 27.63 0.72 19.04
N SER A 55 27.79 0.58 17.72
CA SER A 55 27.72 1.69 16.78
C SER A 55 26.42 2.47 16.93
N ARG A 56 26.48 3.80 16.83
CA ARG A 56 25.27 4.64 16.90
C ARG A 56 24.38 4.41 15.67
N LEU A 57 23.09 4.20 15.92
CA LEU A 57 22.10 3.94 14.89
C LEU A 57 20.79 4.69 15.25
N PRO A 58 20.15 5.40 14.30
CA PRO A 58 18.81 5.93 14.51
C PRO A 58 17.77 4.79 14.53
N GLU A 59 16.58 5.06 15.05
CA GLU A 59 15.49 4.07 15.07
C GLU A 59 15.09 3.62 13.65
N PRO A 60 15.32 2.35 13.27
CA PRO A 60 15.13 1.90 11.88
C PRO A 60 13.66 1.65 11.54
N CYS A 61 12.80 1.51 12.55
CA CYS A 61 11.41 1.11 12.41
C CYS A 61 10.47 2.18 12.99
N GLY A 62 9.37 2.43 12.28
CA GLY A 62 8.32 3.34 12.73
C GLY A 62 6.94 2.71 12.62
N ARG A 63 5.98 3.24 13.38
CA ARG A 63 4.56 2.88 13.22
C ARG A 63 4.08 3.37 11.85
N SER A 64 3.46 2.47 11.09
CA SER A 64 3.00 2.74 9.74
C SER A 64 1.76 1.94 9.45
N CYS A 65 0.81 2.50 8.70
CA CYS A 65 -0.25 1.72 8.10
C CYS A 65 0.31 0.62 7.21
N ALA A 66 -0.50 -0.40 6.96
CA ALA A 66 -0.20 -1.41 5.96
C ALA A 66 -0.16 -0.82 4.54
N ALA A 67 0.24 -1.61 3.55
CA ALA A 67 0.01 -1.20 2.16
C ALA A 67 -1.49 -0.88 1.97
N PRO A 68 -1.84 0.23 1.30
CA PRO A 68 -3.25 0.57 1.05
C PRO A 68 -4.00 -0.59 0.41
N ALA A 69 -5.23 -0.83 0.87
CA ALA A 69 -6.04 -1.93 0.37
C ALA A 69 -6.40 -1.69 -1.11
N ARG A 70 -6.40 -2.78 -1.90
CA ARG A 70 -6.81 -2.71 -3.30
C ARG A 70 -8.32 -2.48 -3.39
N VAL A 71 -8.73 -1.40 -4.05
CA VAL A 71 -10.14 -1.13 -4.35
C VAL A 71 -10.51 -1.51 -5.79
N ARG A 72 -11.79 -1.82 -6.02
CA ARG A 72 -12.30 -2.30 -7.32
C ARG A 72 -12.37 -1.20 -8.39
N PHE A 73 -12.63 0.04 -7.99
CA PHE A 73 -12.93 1.15 -8.92
C PHE A 73 -11.70 2.00 -9.27
N ALA A 74 -10.64 1.91 -8.46
CA ALA A 74 -9.41 2.67 -8.64
C ALA A 74 -8.18 1.83 -8.25
N ALA A 75 -7.03 2.21 -8.79
CA ALA A 75 -5.71 1.71 -8.42
C ALA A 75 -4.97 2.80 -7.65
N LEU A 76 -4.00 2.42 -6.83
CA LEU A 76 -3.16 3.38 -6.12
C LEU A 76 -2.33 4.19 -7.14
N SER A 77 -1.99 5.44 -6.85
CA SER A 77 -1.14 6.23 -7.74
C SER A 77 0.24 5.57 -7.90
N LYS A 78 0.89 5.73 -9.06
CA LYS A 78 2.25 5.18 -9.27
C LYS A 78 3.27 5.69 -8.25
N GLU A 79 3.06 6.90 -7.75
CA GLU A 79 3.88 7.50 -6.70
C GLU A 79 3.66 6.85 -5.34
N ASP A 80 2.43 6.46 -5.01
CA ASP A 80 2.13 5.81 -3.75
C ASP A 80 2.41 4.30 -3.79
N GLU A 81 2.37 3.66 -4.96
CA GLU A 81 2.75 2.25 -5.16
C GLU A 81 4.22 1.96 -4.86
N ARG A 82 5.12 2.95 -5.07
CA ARG A 82 6.56 2.81 -4.74
C ARG A 82 6.87 3.00 -3.25
N ARG A 83 5.90 3.44 -2.45
CA ARG A 83 6.10 3.70 -1.01
C ARG A 83 5.80 2.44 -0.20
N ASN A 84 6.59 2.22 0.84
CA ASN A 84 6.42 1.10 1.77
C ASN A 84 6.31 1.54 3.24
N PHE A 85 6.33 2.86 3.48
CA PHE A 85 6.22 3.49 4.79
C PHE A 85 5.20 4.63 4.72
N PHE A 86 4.15 4.50 5.53
CA PHE A 86 2.98 5.36 5.57
C PHE A 86 2.68 5.70 7.05
N PRO A 87 3.40 6.67 7.64
CA PRO A 87 3.12 7.11 9.01
C PRO A 87 1.70 7.67 9.11
N VAL A 88 1.19 7.78 10.34
CA VAL A 88 -0.13 8.36 10.60
C VAL A 88 -0.24 9.76 9.98
N GLY A 89 -1.39 10.06 9.39
CA GLY A 89 -1.65 11.28 8.63
C GLY A 89 -1.21 11.22 7.16
N THR A 90 -0.49 10.17 6.75
CA THR A 90 -0.17 9.97 5.32
C THR A 90 -1.45 9.83 4.50
N ASN A 91 -1.58 10.65 3.48
CA ASN A 91 -2.64 10.55 2.48
C ASN A 91 -2.08 9.94 1.19
N VAL A 92 -2.78 8.95 0.64
CA VAL A 92 -2.48 8.34 -0.64
C VAL A 92 -3.61 8.59 -1.63
N SER A 93 -3.25 8.76 -2.89
CA SER A 93 -4.21 9.03 -3.97
C SER A 93 -4.43 7.79 -4.84
N TYR A 94 -5.62 7.72 -5.43
CA TYR A 94 -5.99 6.66 -6.35
C TYR A 94 -6.35 7.22 -7.73
N VAL A 95 -6.14 6.41 -8.75
CA VAL A 95 -6.46 6.67 -10.15
C VAL A 95 -7.51 5.68 -10.61
N CYS A 96 -8.59 6.14 -11.26
CA CYS A 96 -9.65 5.26 -11.73
C CYS A 96 -9.11 4.15 -12.63
N ARG A 97 -9.62 2.92 -12.43
CA ARG A 97 -9.22 1.78 -13.26
C ARG A 97 -9.73 1.94 -14.69
N PRO A 98 -9.13 1.26 -15.68
CA PRO A 98 -9.68 1.20 -17.03
C PRO A 98 -11.16 0.78 -17.02
N GLY A 99 -11.97 1.50 -17.81
CA GLY A 99 -13.43 1.31 -17.83
C GLY A 99 -14.18 2.02 -16.68
N TYR A 100 -13.48 2.72 -15.79
CA TYR A 100 -14.06 3.66 -14.84
C TYR A 100 -13.72 5.11 -15.23
N GLU A 101 -14.57 6.05 -14.83
CA GLU A 101 -14.39 7.50 -14.99
C GLU A 101 -14.60 8.19 -13.65
N ASN A 102 -13.84 9.26 -13.42
CA ASN A 102 -13.99 10.07 -12.22
C ASN A 102 -15.20 10.99 -12.37
N THR A 103 -16.09 11.01 -11.38
CA THR A 103 -17.29 11.84 -11.37
C THR A 103 -17.12 13.12 -10.54
N SER A 104 -15.89 13.43 -10.12
CA SER A 104 -15.53 14.58 -9.30
C SER A 104 -14.25 15.23 -9.84
N GLU A 105 -14.05 16.50 -9.49
CA GLU A 105 -12.77 17.21 -9.71
C GLU A 105 -11.64 16.66 -8.81
N SER A 106 -12.00 15.97 -7.72
CA SER A 106 -11.05 15.36 -6.79
C SER A 106 -10.77 13.89 -7.11
N SER A 107 -9.55 13.44 -6.84
CA SER A 107 -9.20 12.01 -6.91
C SER A 107 -9.64 11.29 -5.64
N PRO A 108 -10.07 10.01 -5.72
CA PRO A 108 -10.28 9.19 -4.53
C PRO A 108 -8.97 9.13 -3.72
N SER A 109 -9.08 9.24 -2.41
CA SER A 109 -7.93 9.28 -1.52
C SER A 109 -8.22 8.53 -0.22
N SER A 110 -7.16 8.11 0.47
CA SER A 110 -7.25 7.40 1.74
C SER A 110 -6.14 7.87 2.67
N THR A 111 -6.48 8.03 3.95
CA THR A 111 -5.58 8.55 4.98
C THR A 111 -5.26 7.47 5.99
N CYS A 112 -3.99 7.36 6.37
CA CYS A 112 -3.55 6.51 7.46
C CYS A 112 -3.99 7.11 8.80
N LEU A 113 -4.86 6.42 9.52
CA LEU A 113 -5.44 6.86 10.79
C LEU A 113 -4.56 6.46 11.99
N GLU A 114 -4.83 7.04 13.16
CA GLU A 114 -4.11 6.78 14.43
C GLU A 114 -4.08 5.30 14.84
N ASN A 115 -5.11 4.55 14.45
CA ASN A 115 -5.23 3.12 14.69
C ASN A 115 -4.45 2.25 13.67
N LEU A 116 -3.62 2.87 12.82
CA LEU A 116 -2.84 2.22 11.75
C LEU A 116 -3.71 1.53 10.69
N THR A 117 -4.96 1.98 10.52
CA THR A 117 -5.84 1.56 9.44
C THR A 117 -6.05 2.69 8.43
N TRP A 118 -6.42 2.32 7.22
CA TRP A 118 -6.74 3.26 6.16
C TRP A 118 -8.20 3.71 6.24
N SER A 119 -8.45 5.01 6.07
CA SER A 119 -9.81 5.52 5.87
C SER A 119 -10.42 4.98 4.58
N GLN A 120 -11.75 4.85 4.53
CA GLN A 120 -12.42 4.37 3.32
C GLN A 120 -12.31 5.43 2.21
N PRO A 121 -11.75 5.08 1.03
CA PRO A 121 -11.72 6.00 -0.09
C PRO A 121 -13.12 6.20 -0.65
N ALA A 122 -13.48 7.45 -0.94
CA ALA A 122 -14.76 7.77 -1.56
C ALA A 122 -14.90 7.11 -2.94
N GLU A 123 -16.08 6.56 -3.25
CA GLU A 123 -16.40 5.94 -4.55
C GLU A 123 -16.62 7.01 -5.64
N LEU A 124 -15.57 7.75 -6.00
CA LEU A 124 -15.60 8.79 -7.02
C LEU A 124 -15.39 8.26 -8.44
N CYS A 125 -14.93 7.01 -8.60
CA CYS A 125 -14.80 6.36 -9.90
C CYS A 125 -16.04 5.51 -10.20
N ARG A 126 -16.80 5.86 -11.24
CA ARG A 126 -17.98 5.12 -11.71
C ARG A 126 -17.67 4.34 -12.98
N ARG A 127 -18.42 3.26 -13.22
CA ARG A 127 -18.29 2.47 -14.44
C ARG A 127 -18.68 3.34 -15.64
N ARG A 128 -17.79 3.42 -16.63
CA ARG A 128 -18.06 4.12 -17.89
C ARG A 128 -19.25 3.50 -18.59
N SER A 129 -20.06 4.34 -19.22
CA SER A 129 -21.11 3.89 -20.13
C SER A 129 -20.50 3.43 -21.45
N CYS A 130 -20.95 2.29 -21.96
CA CYS A 130 -20.67 1.80 -23.31
C CYS A 130 -21.52 2.52 -24.37
N GLY A 131 -22.50 3.34 -23.96
CA GLY A 131 -23.50 3.92 -24.84
C GLY A 131 -24.57 2.90 -25.25
N ALA A 132 -25.65 3.38 -25.86
CA ALA A 132 -26.64 2.50 -26.44
C ALA A 132 -25.99 1.71 -27.61
N PRO A 133 -26.29 0.41 -27.76
CA PRO A 133 -25.88 -0.34 -28.94
C PRO A 133 -26.35 0.39 -30.20
N GLY A 134 -25.50 0.41 -31.23
CA GLY A 134 -25.85 1.02 -32.51
C GLY A 134 -27.04 0.32 -33.18
N VAL A 135 -27.60 0.94 -34.22
CA VAL A 135 -28.65 0.33 -35.03
C VAL A 135 -28.15 -0.97 -35.64
N LEU A 136 -28.91 -2.05 -35.48
CA LEU A 136 -28.60 -3.38 -36.00
C LEU A 136 -29.44 -3.62 -37.27
N PRO A 137 -28.85 -3.62 -38.48
CA PRO A 137 -29.60 -3.92 -39.70
C PRO A 137 -30.12 -5.36 -39.67
N GLY A 138 -31.44 -5.55 -39.87
CA GLY A 138 -32.06 -6.89 -39.84
C GLY A 138 -32.10 -7.55 -38.47
N GLY A 139 -32.01 -6.77 -37.38
CA GLY A 139 -32.07 -7.28 -36.02
C GLY A 139 -32.54 -6.25 -35.00
N ARG A 140 -32.74 -6.69 -33.77
CA ARG A 140 -33.11 -5.85 -32.63
C ARG A 140 -32.40 -6.27 -31.36
N THR A 141 -32.21 -5.34 -30.44
CA THR A 141 -31.72 -5.63 -29.10
C THR A 141 -32.87 -6.04 -28.18
N GLY A 142 -32.56 -6.89 -27.20
CA GLY A 142 -33.43 -7.11 -26.05
C GLY A 142 -33.52 -5.88 -25.14
N PRO A 143 -34.38 -5.90 -24.12
CA PRO A 143 -34.52 -4.80 -23.17
C PRO A 143 -33.18 -4.44 -22.51
N LEU A 144 -32.74 -3.19 -22.68
CA LEU A 144 -31.49 -2.68 -22.11
C LEU A 144 -31.69 -2.33 -20.63
N ARG A 145 -31.04 -3.08 -19.72
CA ARG A 145 -31.13 -2.85 -18.26
C ARG A 145 -29.91 -2.13 -17.68
N ASP A 146 -28.74 -2.35 -18.27
CA ASP A 146 -27.48 -1.72 -17.91
C ASP A 146 -26.68 -1.50 -19.20
N LEU A 147 -25.98 -0.38 -19.29
CA LEU A 147 -25.07 -0.05 -20.38
C LEU A 147 -23.66 0.30 -19.85
N GLN A 148 -23.43 0.13 -18.56
CA GLN A 148 -22.14 0.37 -17.93
C GLN A 148 -21.18 -0.79 -18.19
N LEU A 149 -19.89 -0.54 -17.97
CA LEU A 149 -18.85 -1.57 -18.03
C LEU A 149 -19.29 -2.89 -17.35
N GLY A 150 -19.20 -3.98 -18.10
CA GLY A 150 -19.57 -5.33 -17.66
C GLY A 150 -21.03 -5.71 -17.95
N ALA A 151 -21.85 -4.80 -18.45
CA ALA A 151 -23.20 -5.10 -18.92
C ALA A 151 -23.17 -6.04 -20.14
N ARG A 152 -24.26 -6.79 -20.32
CA ARG A 152 -24.49 -7.69 -21.45
C ARG A 152 -25.82 -7.34 -22.10
N VAL A 153 -25.86 -7.40 -23.43
CA VAL A 153 -27.05 -7.11 -24.23
C VAL A 153 -27.34 -8.32 -25.11
N ASP A 154 -28.57 -8.80 -25.05
CA ASP A 154 -29.06 -9.84 -25.95
C ASP A 154 -29.46 -9.23 -27.29
N VAL A 155 -29.12 -9.91 -28.38
CA VAL A 155 -29.39 -9.47 -29.75
C VAL A 155 -30.19 -10.56 -30.47
N PHE A 156 -31.22 -10.14 -31.20
CA PHE A 156 -32.11 -11.01 -31.95
C PHE A 156 -32.08 -10.61 -33.43
N CYS A 157 -31.81 -11.57 -34.32
CA CYS A 157 -31.93 -11.34 -35.76
C CYS A 157 -33.40 -11.52 -36.18
N GLU A 158 -33.85 -10.71 -37.11
CA GLU A 158 -35.15 -10.89 -37.76
C GLU A 158 -34.95 -11.80 -38.98
N GLU A 159 -35.85 -12.76 -39.16
CA GLU A 159 -35.77 -13.70 -40.27
C GLU A 159 -36.00 -12.99 -41.61
N GLY A 160 -35.22 -13.39 -42.61
CA GLY A 160 -35.36 -13.05 -44.02
C GLY A 160 -35.40 -14.32 -44.86
#